data_AF-A0ABC9B1M6-F1
#
_entry.id   AF-A0ABC9B1M6-F1
#
_cell.length_a   1.000
_cell.length_b   1.000
_cell.length_c   1.000
_cell.angle_alpha   90.00
_cell.angle_beta   90.00
_cell.angle_gamma   90.00
#
_symmetry.space_group_name_H-M   'P 1'
#
loop_
_entity.id
_entity.type
_entity.pdbx_description
1 polymer ?
#
loop_
_entity_poly.entity_id
_entity_poly.type
_entity_poly.pdbx_seq_one_letter_code
_entity_poly.pdbx_strand_id
1 'polypeptide(L)'
;MQSPVKIGHWGGTGGQPRDVKQIPNRLVRVTIYSDACAITAIEFTYTDSRGNHHDEGPWGRDTDDDDGEVIELHHGYLKEISGTHGRVGSMNNIITSLRFVTNRNKVYTFGKTNGTPFRVPIQEGQIVGFFGRAGDYLDALGIYCA
;
A
#
# COMPACT_ATOMS: atom_id res chain seq x y z
N MET A 1 4.42 -9.54 22.36
CA MET A 1 4.55 -8.48 21.34
C MET A 1 3.16 -7.90 21.10
N GLN A 2 3.03 -6.58 21.06
CA GLN A 2 1.77 -5.90 20.85
C GLN A 2 1.34 -6.03 19.39
N SER A 3 0.06 -6.25 19.12
CA SER A 3 -0.45 -6.34 17.76
C SER A 3 -0.34 -4.97 17.05
N PRO A 4 0.05 -4.94 15.76
CA PRO A 4 0.10 -3.70 14.99
C PRO A 4 -1.26 -3.01 14.92
N VAL A 5 -1.26 -1.68 14.91
CA VAL A 5 -2.46 -0.84 14.77
C VAL A 5 -2.88 -0.78 13.31
N LYS A 6 -4.18 -0.94 13.03
CA LYS A 6 -4.76 -0.72 11.69
C LYS A 6 -5.22 0.72 11.54
N ILE A 7 -4.76 1.39 10.49
CA ILE A 7 -5.18 2.75 10.13
C ILE A 7 -5.77 2.75 8.71
N GLY A 8 -6.94 3.36 8.55
CA GLY A 8 -7.68 3.39 7.29
C GLY A 8 -8.87 2.39 7.27
N HIS A 9 -9.28 1.87 6.13
CA HIS A 9 -8.75 2.10 4.78
C HIS A 9 -9.32 3.37 4.11
N TRP A 10 -8.57 3.95 3.19
CA TRP A 10 -9.04 5.01 2.28
C TRP A 10 -9.43 4.40 0.93
N GLY A 11 -10.34 5.04 0.20
CA GLY A 11 -10.89 4.50 -1.05
C GLY A 11 -12.30 3.95 -0.89
N GLY A 12 -12.67 3.04 -1.79
CA GLY A 12 -14.04 2.62 -2.04
C GLY A 12 -14.41 1.30 -1.37
N THR A 13 -15.63 0.85 -1.65
CA THR A 13 -16.18 -0.44 -1.19
C THR A 13 -16.20 -1.50 -2.29
N GLY A 14 -15.64 -1.20 -3.48
CA GLY A 14 -15.50 -2.14 -4.59
C GLY A 14 -14.47 -3.25 -4.30
N GLY A 15 -14.24 -4.11 -5.28
CA GLY A 15 -13.30 -5.23 -5.15
C GLY A 15 -13.65 -6.21 -4.02
N GLN A 16 -12.68 -7.07 -3.67
CA GLN A 16 -12.76 -8.00 -2.54
C GLN A 16 -11.85 -7.57 -1.39
N PRO A 17 -12.23 -7.82 -0.12
CA PRO A 17 -11.36 -7.58 1.01
C PRO A 17 -10.03 -8.32 0.87
N ARG A 18 -8.94 -7.64 1.21
CA ARG A 18 -7.58 -8.17 1.26
C ARG A 18 -6.99 -7.87 2.62
N ASP A 19 -6.36 -8.86 3.22
CA ASP A 19 -5.66 -8.73 4.49
C ASP A 19 -4.52 -9.74 4.55
N VAL A 20 -3.51 -9.42 5.35
CA VAL A 20 -2.34 -10.28 5.55
C VAL A 20 -2.73 -11.53 6.35
N LYS A 21 -2.12 -12.67 6.01
CA LYS A 21 -2.39 -13.94 6.71
C LYS A 21 -1.64 -14.06 8.03
N GLN A 22 -0.48 -13.42 8.14
CA GLN A 22 0.38 -13.43 9.32
C GLN A 22 0.55 -12.01 9.87
N ILE A 23 0.67 -11.89 11.19
CA ILE A 23 0.87 -10.57 11.83
C ILE A 23 2.20 -9.96 11.33
N PRO A 24 2.16 -8.78 10.69
CA PRO A 24 3.36 -8.15 10.15
C PRO A 24 4.19 -7.52 11.25
N ASN A 25 5.52 -7.66 11.14
CA ASN A 25 6.49 -7.08 12.07
C ASN A 25 7.43 -6.07 11.39
N ARG A 26 7.84 -6.31 10.13
CA ARG A 26 8.66 -5.35 9.38
C ARG A 26 8.41 -5.45 7.88
N LEU A 27 8.13 -4.33 7.25
CA LEU A 27 8.01 -4.24 5.79
C LEU A 27 9.41 -4.29 5.14
N VAL A 28 9.55 -5.09 4.08
CA VAL A 28 10.83 -5.34 3.39
C VAL A 28 10.84 -4.73 2.00
N ARG A 29 9.76 -4.95 1.24
CA ARG A 29 9.65 -4.54 -0.16
C ARG A 29 8.21 -4.17 -0.46
N VAL A 30 8.02 -3.17 -1.32
CA VAL A 30 6.70 -2.82 -1.90
C VAL A 30 6.87 -2.64 -3.40
N THR A 31 6.01 -3.25 -4.18
CA THR A 31 5.89 -3.00 -5.62
C THR A 31 4.54 -2.35 -5.89
N ILE A 32 4.53 -1.24 -6.61
CA ILE A 32 3.31 -0.53 -6.99
C ILE A 32 3.16 -0.56 -8.51
N TYR A 33 1.96 -0.92 -8.95
CA TYR A 33 1.57 -0.92 -10.35
C TYR A 33 0.55 0.18 -10.56
N SER A 34 0.70 0.94 -11.64
CA SER A 34 -0.24 2.02 -11.97
C SER A 34 -0.36 2.23 -13.47
N ASP A 35 -1.54 2.66 -13.90
CA ASP A 35 -1.78 3.11 -15.26
C ASP A 35 -1.97 4.64 -15.30
N ALA A 36 -2.38 5.17 -16.45
CA ALA A 36 -2.61 6.61 -16.63
C ALA A 36 -3.72 7.18 -15.72
N CYS A 37 -4.54 6.34 -15.10
CA CYS A 37 -5.72 6.72 -14.33
C CYS A 37 -5.57 6.47 -12.83
N ALA A 38 -4.99 5.34 -12.42
CA ALA A 38 -4.99 4.91 -11.02
C ALA A 38 -3.95 3.83 -10.68
N ILE A 39 -3.89 3.47 -9.39
CA ILE A 39 -3.12 2.33 -8.90
C ILE A 39 -3.86 1.04 -9.27
N THR A 40 -3.23 0.22 -10.11
CA THR A 40 -3.82 -1.03 -10.62
C THR A 40 -3.60 -2.19 -9.65
N ALA A 41 -2.44 -2.25 -9.00
CA ALA A 41 -2.11 -3.28 -8.02
C ALA A 41 -1.02 -2.86 -7.03
N ILE A 42 -0.93 -3.60 -5.92
CA ILE A 42 0.17 -3.55 -4.95
C ILE A 42 0.63 -4.97 -4.59
N GLU A 43 1.94 -5.14 -4.49
CA GLU A 43 2.59 -6.30 -3.88
C GLU A 43 3.50 -5.84 -2.76
N PHE A 44 3.72 -6.69 -1.77
CA PHE A 44 4.70 -6.40 -0.73
C PHE A 44 5.19 -7.66 -0.03
N THR A 45 6.42 -7.57 0.45
CA THR A 45 7.04 -8.58 1.32
C THR A 45 7.23 -7.99 2.70
N TYR A 46 6.88 -8.74 3.74
CA TYR A 46 7.15 -8.39 5.13
C TYR A 46 7.73 -9.57 5.90
N THR A 47 8.33 -9.30 7.06
CA THR A 47 8.68 -10.34 8.01
C THR A 47 7.71 -10.38 9.18
N ASP A 48 7.44 -11.59 9.68
CA ASP A 48 6.77 -11.79 10.96
C ASP A 48 7.75 -11.61 12.14
N SER A 49 7.25 -11.78 13.37
CA SER A 49 8.07 -11.63 14.57
C SER A 49 9.16 -12.69 14.75
N ARG A 50 9.14 -13.78 13.96
CA ARG A 50 10.16 -14.84 13.93
C ARG A 50 11.18 -14.59 12.83
N GLY A 51 10.99 -13.55 12.01
CA GLY A 51 11.84 -13.22 10.88
C GLY A 51 11.52 -13.99 9.60
N ASN A 52 10.41 -14.76 9.55
CA ASN A 52 10.01 -15.42 8.31
C ASN A 52 9.45 -14.38 7.33
N HIS A 53 9.81 -14.51 6.06
CA HIS A 53 9.29 -13.67 5.00
C HIS A 53 7.91 -14.17 4.54
N HIS A 54 7.02 -13.22 4.27
CA HIS A 54 5.68 -13.43 3.74
C HIS A 54 5.48 -12.48 2.58
N ASP A 55 5.11 -13.04 1.43
CA ASP A 55 4.77 -12.29 0.22
C ASP A 55 3.25 -12.17 0.10
N GLU A 56 2.78 -10.96 -0.20
CA GLU A 56 1.38 -10.65 -0.39
C GLU A 56 1.18 -9.92 -1.72
N GLY A 57 0.10 -10.27 -2.41
CA GLY A 57 -0.26 -9.69 -3.70
C GLY A 57 0.06 -10.59 -4.90
N PRO A 58 -0.14 -10.08 -6.13
CA PRO A 58 -0.66 -8.74 -6.39
C PRO A 58 -2.10 -8.58 -5.92
N TRP A 59 -2.38 -7.48 -5.21
CA TRP A 59 -3.74 -7.06 -4.88
C TRP A 59 -4.20 -6.03 -5.90
N GLY A 60 -4.94 -6.49 -6.91
CA GLY A 60 -5.37 -5.67 -8.03
C GLY A 60 -5.49 -6.48 -9.31
N ARG A 61 -5.33 -5.81 -10.46
CA ARG A 61 -5.19 -6.48 -11.76
C ARG A 61 -4.01 -7.44 -11.74
N ASP A 62 -4.10 -8.49 -12.55
CA ASP A 62 -2.97 -9.34 -12.91
C ASP A 62 -1.82 -8.51 -13.52
N THR A 63 -0.59 -8.81 -13.14
CA THR A 63 0.60 -7.99 -13.41
C THR A 63 1.62 -8.70 -14.30
N ASP A 64 1.28 -9.85 -14.88
CA ASP A 64 2.20 -10.71 -15.64
C ASP A 64 2.97 -9.99 -16.77
N ASP A 65 2.44 -8.89 -17.31
CA ASP A 65 3.07 -8.09 -18.38
C ASP A 65 3.46 -6.66 -17.96
N ASP A 66 3.24 -6.25 -16.69
CA ASP A 66 3.51 -4.88 -16.21
C ASP A 66 4.80 -4.79 -15.38
N ASP A 67 5.69 -3.85 -15.71
CA ASP A 67 6.85 -3.52 -14.90
C ASP A 67 6.44 -2.60 -13.73
N GLY A 68 6.19 -3.21 -12.56
CA GLY A 68 5.88 -2.48 -11.33
C GLY A 68 7.07 -1.70 -10.77
N GLU A 69 6.80 -0.57 -10.10
CA GLU A 69 7.84 0.25 -9.47
C GLU A 69 8.15 -0.24 -8.05
N VAL A 70 9.43 -0.54 -7.79
CA VAL A 70 9.86 -1.22 -6.56
C VAL A 70 10.47 -0.26 -5.53
N ILE A 71 10.06 -0.43 -4.26
CA ILE A 71 10.68 0.16 -3.07
C ILE A 71 11.34 -0.93 -2.24
N GLU A 72 12.68 -0.94 -2.20
CA GLU A 72 13.46 -1.80 -1.30
C GLU A 72 13.76 -1.10 0.04
N LEU A 73 13.48 -1.77 1.17
CA LEU A 73 13.62 -1.23 2.54
C LEU A 73 14.72 -1.93 3.37
N HIS A 74 15.81 -2.39 2.74
CA HIS A 74 16.89 -3.13 3.41
C HIS A 74 17.42 -2.46 4.70
N HIS A 75 17.59 -1.13 4.69
CA HIS A 75 18.16 -0.35 5.80
C HIS A 75 17.28 0.83 6.24
N GLY A 76 16.00 0.81 5.90
CA GLY A 76 15.05 1.87 6.22
C GLY A 76 13.66 1.33 6.45
N TYR A 77 12.74 2.24 6.74
CA TYR A 77 11.32 1.93 6.89
C TYR A 77 10.48 3.11 6.42
N LEU A 78 9.22 2.83 6.11
CA LEU A 78 8.26 3.87 5.73
C LEU A 78 7.73 4.55 6.99
N LYS A 79 7.83 5.87 7.03
CA LYS A 79 7.31 6.71 8.13
C LYS A 79 6.12 7.58 7.73
N GLU A 80 5.77 7.60 6.46
CA GLU A 80 4.60 8.33 5.97
C GLU A 80 4.03 7.63 4.74
N ILE A 81 2.71 7.55 4.70
CA ILE A 81 1.94 7.29 3.48
C ILE A 81 1.00 8.46 3.25
N SER A 82 0.85 8.85 2.00
CA SER A 82 -0.17 9.79 1.52
C SER A 82 -0.63 9.36 0.14
N GLY A 83 -1.71 9.94 -0.35
CA GLY A 83 -2.23 9.62 -1.66
C GLY A 83 -3.54 10.32 -1.94
N THR A 84 -4.17 9.94 -3.04
CA THR A 84 -5.54 10.34 -3.35
C THR A 84 -6.38 9.13 -3.73
N HIS A 85 -7.69 9.25 -3.53
CA HIS A 85 -8.67 8.33 -4.07
C HIS A 85 -9.83 9.10 -4.70
N GLY A 86 -10.40 8.56 -5.78
CA GLY A 86 -11.38 9.28 -6.57
C GLY A 86 -12.03 8.45 -7.65
N ARG A 87 -12.77 9.11 -8.53
CA ARG A 87 -13.49 8.45 -9.62
C ARG A 87 -12.56 8.15 -10.80
N VAL A 88 -12.65 6.94 -11.33
CA VAL A 88 -11.96 6.44 -12.53
C VAL A 88 -13.00 5.86 -13.49
N GLY A 89 -13.33 6.58 -14.56
CA GLY A 89 -14.41 6.19 -15.47
C GLY A 89 -15.77 6.08 -14.74
N SER A 90 -16.38 4.89 -14.75
CA SER A 90 -17.60 4.58 -13.98
C SER A 90 -17.34 4.09 -12.56
N MET A 91 -16.09 3.76 -12.22
CA MET A 91 -15.70 3.28 -10.89
C MET A 91 -15.50 4.46 -9.94
N ASN A 92 -16.12 4.40 -8.76
CA ASN A 92 -16.01 5.45 -7.76
C ASN A 92 -15.03 5.05 -6.65
N ASN A 93 -14.28 6.04 -6.14
CA ASN A 93 -13.39 5.93 -4.98
C ASN A 93 -12.24 4.91 -5.11
N ILE A 94 -11.60 4.82 -6.27
CA ILE A 94 -10.38 4.01 -6.47
C ILE A 94 -9.15 4.76 -5.98
N ILE A 95 -8.12 4.07 -5.47
CA ILE A 95 -6.83 4.70 -5.15
C ILE A 95 -6.17 5.18 -6.45
N THR A 96 -6.02 6.50 -6.60
CA THR A 96 -5.50 7.13 -7.83
C THR A 96 -4.02 7.46 -7.74
N SER A 97 -3.53 7.74 -6.53
CA SER A 97 -2.10 7.94 -6.30
C SER A 97 -1.66 7.48 -4.92
N LEU A 98 -0.39 7.12 -4.82
CA LEU A 98 0.29 6.81 -3.58
C LEU A 98 1.60 7.57 -3.50
N ARG A 99 1.97 7.97 -2.29
CA ARG A 99 3.25 8.59 -1.97
C ARG A 99 3.74 8.06 -0.64
N PHE A 100 4.97 7.58 -0.63
CA PHE A 100 5.63 7.08 0.56
C PHE A 100 6.86 7.91 0.91
N VAL A 101 7.13 8.07 2.20
CA VAL A 101 8.35 8.71 2.70
C VAL A 101 9.05 7.76 3.66
N THR A 102 10.33 7.51 3.41
CA THR A 102 11.16 6.69 4.32
C THR A 102 11.68 7.51 5.49
N ASN A 103 12.12 6.84 6.55
CA ASN A 103 12.79 7.47 7.68
C ASN A 103 14.02 8.32 7.28
N ARG A 104 14.64 8.00 6.15
CA ARG A 104 15.76 8.74 5.54
C ARG A 104 15.34 9.81 4.53
N ASN A 105 14.07 10.24 4.57
CA ASN A 105 13.49 11.28 3.71
C ASN A 105 13.52 10.97 2.21
N LYS A 106 13.70 9.71 1.81
CA LYS A 106 13.50 9.31 0.41
C LYS A 106 12.01 9.30 0.11
N VAL A 107 11.61 9.91 -0.99
CA VAL A 107 10.22 10.03 -1.42
C VAL A 107 9.99 9.17 -2.65
N TYR A 108 8.88 8.45 -2.65
CA TYR A 108 8.39 7.65 -3.78
C TYR A 108 6.96 8.07 -4.08
N THR A 109 6.61 8.20 -5.35
CA THR A 109 5.29 8.66 -5.80
C THR A 109 4.83 7.83 -6.98
N PHE A 110 3.57 7.41 -6.96
CA PHE A 110 2.98 6.50 -7.93
C PHE A 110 1.59 6.98 -8.36
N GLY A 111 1.22 6.68 -9.60
CA GLY A 111 -0.04 7.14 -10.20
C GLY A 111 -0.15 8.66 -10.32
N LYS A 112 -1.37 9.15 -10.53
CA LYS A 112 -1.65 10.57 -10.76
C LYS A 112 -2.65 11.08 -9.73
N THR A 113 -2.25 12.12 -9.00
CA THR A 113 -3.08 12.75 -7.96
C THR A 113 -4.41 13.22 -8.55
N ASN A 114 -5.51 12.63 -8.08
CA ASN A 114 -6.86 12.93 -8.53
C ASN A 114 -7.89 12.51 -7.47
N GLY A 115 -8.74 13.43 -7.02
CA GLY A 115 -9.77 13.16 -6.02
C GLY A 115 -9.39 13.61 -4.61
N THR A 116 -9.87 12.89 -3.60
CA THR A 116 -9.76 13.24 -2.19
C THR A 116 -8.41 12.79 -1.63
N PRO A 117 -7.63 13.68 -0.99
CA PRO A 117 -6.34 13.32 -0.43
C PRO A 117 -6.46 12.64 0.94
N PHE A 118 -5.50 11.77 1.23
CA PHE A 118 -5.23 11.26 2.57
C PHE A 118 -3.74 11.37 2.89
N ARG A 119 -3.41 11.44 4.18
CA ARG A 119 -2.03 11.50 4.67
C ARG A 119 -1.94 11.01 6.10
N VAL A 120 -0.97 10.15 6.36
CA VAL A 120 -0.67 9.61 7.69
C VAL A 120 0.84 9.68 7.94
N PRO A 121 1.32 10.71 8.67
CA PRO A 121 2.67 10.73 9.19
C PRO A 121 2.75 9.89 10.47
N ILE A 122 3.73 8.99 10.55
CA ILE A 122 4.01 8.17 11.73
C ILE A 122 5.09 8.87 12.56
N GLN A 123 4.71 9.34 13.75
CA GLN A 123 5.65 10.00 14.68
C GLN A 123 6.51 8.97 15.41
N GLU A 124 5.88 7.90 15.89
CA GLU A 124 6.52 6.77 16.58
C GLU A 124 6.12 5.47 15.89
N GLY A 125 7.10 4.61 15.61
CA GLY A 125 6.91 3.35 14.89
C GLY A 125 7.12 3.47 13.38
N GLN A 126 6.63 2.47 12.65
CA GLN A 126 6.78 2.35 11.20
C GLN A 126 5.57 1.65 10.56
N ILE A 127 5.43 1.80 9.24
CA ILE A 127 4.48 0.99 8.46
C ILE A 127 5.10 -0.39 8.24
N VAL A 128 4.38 -1.44 8.64
CA VAL A 128 4.87 -2.84 8.61
C VAL A 128 4.12 -3.72 7.61
N GLY A 129 2.97 -3.28 7.10
CA GLY A 129 2.18 -4.01 6.13
C GLY A 129 0.93 -3.23 5.72
N PHE A 130 0.09 -3.86 4.90
CA PHE A 130 -1.10 -3.26 4.33
C PHE A 130 -2.33 -4.16 4.51
N PHE A 131 -3.51 -3.57 4.39
CA PHE A 131 -4.78 -4.28 4.19
C PHE A 131 -5.64 -3.42 3.27
N GLY A 132 -6.74 -3.94 2.72
CA GLY A 132 -7.55 -3.12 1.84
C GLY A 132 -8.62 -3.88 1.06
N ARG A 133 -8.88 -3.39 -0.14
CA ARG A 133 -9.82 -3.98 -1.10
C ARG A 133 -9.25 -3.86 -2.50
N ALA A 134 -9.40 -4.91 -3.30
CA ALA A 134 -8.92 -4.91 -4.68
C ALA A 134 -9.80 -5.76 -5.60
N GLY A 135 -9.98 -5.26 -6.81
CA GLY A 135 -10.54 -5.92 -7.99
C GLY A 135 -9.62 -5.66 -9.18
N ASP A 136 -10.14 -5.08 -10.26
CA ASP A 136 -9.33 -4.65 -11.42
C ASP A 136 -8.38 -3.48 -11.13
N TYR A 137 -8.58 -2.82 -9.99
CA TYR A 137 -7.75 -1.75 -9.43
C TYR A 137 -7.60 -1.97 -7.93
N LEU A 138 -6.71 -1.17 -7.32
CA LEU A 138 -6.68 -1.04 -5.87
C LEU A 138 -7.84 -0.14 -5.42
N ASP A 139 -8.98 -0.75 -5.07
CA ASP A 139 -10.18 -0.04 -4.62
C ASP A 139 -9.94 0.73 -3.31
N ALA A 140 -9.24 0.12 -2.36
CA ALA A 140 -8.96 0.73 -1.07
C ALA A 140 -7.68 0.21 -0.43
N LEU A 141 -7.03 1.06 0.37
CA LEU A 141 -5.79 0.72 1.06
C LEU A 141 -5.80 1.28 2.49
N GLY A 142 -5.36 0.46 3.43
CA GLY A 142 -5.04 0.79 4.81
C GLY A 142 -3.67 0.23 5.17
N ILE A 143 -3.16 0.64 6.32
CA ILE A 143 -1.81 0.30 6.80
C ILE A 143 -1.85 -0.38 8.16
N TYR A 144 -0.87 -1.26 8.38
CA TYR A 144 -0.47 -1.73 9.71
C TYR A 144 0.72 -0.90 10.20
N CYS A 145 0.64 -0.41 11.45
CA CYS A 145 1.70 0.34 12.12
C CYS A 145 2.14 -0.34 13.41
N ALA A 146 3.45 -0.43 13.63
CA ALA A 146 4.05 -1.00 14.84
C ALA A 146 5.33 -0.26 15.25
#